data_AF-A0A5R9FB08-F1
#
_entry.id   AF-A0A5R9FB08-F1
#
_cell.length_a   1.000
_cell.length_b   1.000
_cell.length_c   1.000
_cell.angle_alpha   90.00
_cell.angle_beta   90.00
_cell.angle_gamma   90.00
#
_symmetry.space_group_name_H-M   'P 1'
#
loop_
_entity.id
_entity.type
_entity.pdbx_description
1 polymer ?
#
loop_
_entity_poly.entity_id
_entity_poly.type
_entity_poly.pdbx_seq_one_letter_code
_entity_poly.pdbx_strand_id
1 'polypeptide(L)' 'MIANIFGFLVMGEDKKRARKQHWRISEQNLWLVALAGGAVGIYSGMKVFRHKTKHKSFIYGIPAVILLQAAIVLYLLVNL' A
#
# COMPACT_ATOMS: atom_id res chain seq x y z
N MET A 1 -10.05 6.25 -5.72
CA MET A 1 -10.18 6.94 -4.41
C MET A 1 -10.51 5.97 -3.27
N ILE A 2 -11.55 5.14 -3.40
CA ILE A 2 -11.96 4.15 -2.39
C ILE A 2 -10.82 3.18 -2.01
N ALA A 3 -10.10 2.64 -3.00
CA ALA A 3 -8.98 1.72 -2.78
C ALA A 3 -7.85 2.34 -1.93
N ASN A 4 -7.60 3.65 -2.02
CA ASN A 4 -6.59 4.33 -1.21
C ASN A 4 -7.04 4.48 0.25
N ILE A 5 -8.30 4.83 0.47
CA ILE A 5 -8.87 4.89 1.83
C ILE A 5 -8.81 3.50 2.45
N PHE A 6 -9.21 2.47 1.70
CA PHE A 6 -9.14 1.08 2.13
C PHE A 6 -7.70 0.65 2.46
N GLY A 7 -6.73 0.92 1.59
CA GLY A 7 -5.32 0.61 1.82
C GLY A 7 -4.76 1.31 3.07
N PHE A 8 -5.14 2.56 3.31
CA PHE A 8 -4.75 3.28 4.54
C PHE A 8 -5.33 2.63 5.80
N LEU A 9 -6.62 2.30 5.79
CA LEU A 9 -7.31 1.67 6.92
C LEU A 9 -6.76 0.28 7.23
N VAL A 10 -6.51 -0.53 6.19
CA VAL A 10 -5.89 -1.86 6.32
C VAL A 10 -4.52 -1.75 6.99
N MET A 11 -3.71 -0.75 6.62
CA MET A 11 -2.39 -0.54 7.22
C MET A 11 -2.48 -0.12 8.70
N GLY A 12 -3.48 0.69 9.05
CA GLY A 12 -3.77 1.06 10.44
C GLY A 12 -4.25 -0.11 11.29
N GLU A 13 -5.12 -0.96 10.73
CA GLU A 13 -5.62 -2.16 11.37
C GLU A 13 -4.50 -3.19 11.58
N ASP A 14 -3.60 -3.37 10.60
CA ASP A 14 -2.40 -4.22 10.75
C ASP A 14 -1.52 -3.74 11.92
N LYS A 15 -1.29 -2.41 12.03
CA LYS A 15 -0.56 -1.83 13.17
C LYS A 15 -1.27 -2.07 14.50
N LYS A 16 -2.61 -1.95 14.54
CA LYS A 16 -3.41 -2.19 15.75
C LYS A 16 -3.32 -3.65 16.19
N ARG A 17 -3.44 -4.60 15.26
CA ARG A 17 -3.27 -6.04 15.52
C ARG A 17 -1.87 -6.36 16.01
N ALA A 18 -0.84 -5.74 15.41
CA ALA A 18 0.54 -5.88 15.85
C ALA A 18 0.78 -5.41 17.30
N ARG A 19 0.06 -4.37 17.77
CA ARG A 19 0.11 -3.91 19.17
C ARG A 19 -0.63 -4.85 20.12
N LYS A 20 -1.76 -5.41 19.68
CA LYS A 20 -2.58 -6.34 20.46
C LYS A 20 -2.09 -7.79 20.45
N GLN A 21 -0.95 -8.07 19.81
CA GLN A 21 -0.43 -9.44 19.56
C GLN A 21 -1.45 -10.36 18.86
N HIS A 22 -2.35 -9.79 18.06
CA HIS A 22 -3.28 -10.57 17.25
C HIS A 22 -2.61 -11.00 15.93
N TRP A 23 -3.26 -11.91 15.21
CA TRP A 23 -2.85 -12.32 13.87
C TRP A 23 -2.72 -11.11 12.94
N ARG A 24 -1.54 -10.94 12.36
CA ARG A 24 -1.21 -9.83 11.45
C ARG A 24 -1.82 -10.06 10.07
N ILE A 25 -2.02 -8.97 9.33
CA ILE A 25 -2.46 -9.07 7.94
C ILE A 25 -1.28 -9.61 7.12
N SER A 26 -1.55 -10.60 6.27
CA SER A 26 -0.51 -11.16 5.41
C SER A 26 0.05 -10.08 4.50
N GLU A 27 1.35 -10.13 4.23
CA GLU A 27 1.98 -9.16 3.32
C GLU A 27 1.39 -9.25 1.92
N GLN A 28 1.01 -10.46 1.49
CA GLN A 28 0.32 -10.70 0.22
C GLN A 28 -0.97 -9.89 0.10
N ASN A 29 -1.79 -9.80 1.15
CA ASN A 29 -3.03 -9.01 1.10
C ASN A 29 -2.73 -7.51 0.96
N LEU A 30 -1.70 -7.00 1.63
CA LEU A 30 -1.27 -5.60 1.47
C LEU A 30 -0.79 -5.31 0.04
N TRP A 31 -0.07 -6.25 -0.55
CA TRP A 31 0.37 -6.17 -1.95
C TRP A 31 -0.78 -6.21 -2.93
N LEU A 32 -1.78 -7.08 -2.71
CA LEU A 32 -3.00 -7.13 -3.53
C LEU A 32 -3.74 -5.80 -3.50
N VAL A 33 -3.90 -5.18 -2.31
CA VAL A 33 -4.53 -3.87 -2.19
C VAL A 33 -3.72 -2.79 -2.90
N ALA A 34 -2.38 -2.83 -2.81
CA ALA A 34 -1.52 -1.90 -3.54
C ALA A 34 -1.70 -2.03 -5.06
N LEU A 35 -1.66 -3.26 -5.59
CA LEU A 35 -1.83 -3.56 -7.02
C LEU A 35 -3.22 -3.21 -7.53
N ALA A 36 -4.27 -3.37 -6.72
CA ALA A 36 -5.65 -3.00 -7.04
C ALA A 36 -5.92 -1.47 -7.05
N GLY A 37 -4.87 -0.64 -6.93
CA GLY A 37 -4.97 0.82 -6.97
C GLY A 37 -5.04 1.49 -5.60
N GLY A 38 -4.74 0.75 -4.52
CA GLY A 38 -4.61 1.27 -3.15
C GLY A 38 -3.18 1.62 -2.74
N ALA A 39 -2.22 1.62 -3.66
CA ALA A 39 -0.79 1.74 -3.36
C ALA A 39 -0.44 3.05 -2.63
N VAL A 40 -1.07 4.17 -3.01
CA VAL A 40 -0.88 5.47 -2.35
C VAL A 40 -1.43 5.44 -0.92
N GLY A 41 -2.58 4.78 -0.71
CA GLY A 41 -3.16 4.53 0.61
C GLY A 41 -2.27 3.69 1.53
N ILE A 42 -1.71 2.60 0.99
CA ILE A 42 -0.76 1.74 1.71
C ILE A 42 0.50 2.55 2.06
N TYR A 43 1.07 3.30 1.11
CA TYR A 43 2.28 4.10 1.32
C TYR A 43 2.11 5.17 2.40
N SER A 44 1.01 5.93 2.33
CA SER A 44 0.67 6.93 3.33
C SER A 44 0.43 6.29 4.70
N GLY A 45 -0.29 5.16 4.75
CA GLY A 45 -0.48 4.37 5.98
C GLY A 45 0.84 3.90 6.59
N MET A 46 1.78 3.41 5.77
CA MET A 46 3.10 2.99 6.24
C MET A 46 3.84 4.12 6.96
N LYS A 47 3.82 5.33 6.39
CA LYS A 47 4.49 6.51 6.94
C LYS A 47 3.80 7.01 8.22
N VAL A 48 2.47 7.14 8.20
CA VAL A 48 1.67 7.64 9.33
C VAL A 48 1.73 6.68 10.52
N PHE A 49 1.47 5.39 10.31
CA PHE A 49 1.48 4.40 11.39
C PHE A 49 2.88 3.91 11.75
N ARG A 50 3.91 4.37 11.01
CA ARG A 50 5.30 3.92 11.10
C ARG A 50 5.36 2.39 11.15
N HIS A 51 4.62 1.76 10.24
CA HIS A 51 4.46 0.32 10.16
C HIS A 51 5.03 -0.19 8.84
N LYS A 52 5.73 -1.33 8.90
CA LYS A 52 6.49 -1.91 7.79
C LYS A 52 7.49 -0.97 7.10
N THR A 53 7.95 0.09 7.77
CA THR A 53 8.96 1.04 7.27
C THR A 53 10.41 0.51 7.27
N LYS A 54 10.64 -0.70 7.79
CA LYS A 54 11.95 -1.38 7.76
C LYS A 54 11.98 -2.58 6.80
N HIS A 55 10.83 -2.94 6.22
CA HIS A 55 10.76 -4.07 5.29
C HIS A 55 11.17 -3.58 3.91
N LYS A 56 12.35 -4.01 3.43
CA LYS A 56 12.91 -3.58 2.14
C LYS A 56 11.91 -3.75 1.00
N SER A 57 11.18 -4.88 0.98
CA SER A 57 10.13 -5.16 0.00
C SER A 57 9.05 -4.08 -0.04
N PHE A 58 8.64 -3.55 1.11
CA PHE A 58 7.63 -2.49 1.16
C PHE A 58 8.23 -1.10 0.91
N ILE A 59 9.43 -0.82 1.41
CA ILE A 59 10.11 0.47 1.23
C ILE A 59 10.32 0.77 -0.26
N TYR A 60 10.84 -0.19 -1.02
CA TYR A 60 11.12 0.00 -2.44
C TYR A 60 9.93 -0.41 -3.32
N GLY A 61 9.23 -1.46 -2.91
CA GLY A 61 8.18 -2.05 -3.70
C GLY A 61 6.91 -1.21 -3.83
N ILE A 62 6.45 -0.59 -2.73
CA ILE A 62 5.24 0.24 -2.80
C ILE A 62 5.48 1.49 -3.68
N PRO A 63 6.58 2.26 -3.54
CA PRO A 63 6.89 3.33 -4.48
C PRO A 63 7.05 2.84 -5.92
N ALA A 64 7.66 1.68 -6.15
CA ALA A 64 7.78 1.11 -7.49
C ALA A 64 6.40 0.81 -8.10
N VAL A 65 5.45 0.26 -7.34
CA VAL A 65 4.07 0.04 -7.79
C VAL A 65 3.37 1.36 -8.11
N ILE A 66 3.56 2.39 -7.28
CA ILE A 66 2.98 3.72 -7.55
C ILE A 66 3.51 4.28 -8.87
N LEU A 67 4.82 4.20 -9.10
CA LEU A 67 5.45 4.66 -10.35
C LEU A 67 4.95 3.84 -11.55
N LEU A 68 4.84 2.52 -11.41
CA LEU A 68 4.32 1.65 -12.47
C LEU A 68 2.87 1.99 -12.81
N GLN A 69 2.01 2.17 -11.81
CA GLN A 69 0.61 2.58 -12.03
C GLN A 69 0.54 3.97 -12.69
N ALA A 70 1.36 4.93 -12.25
CA ALA A 70 1.42 6.24 -12.86
C ALA A 70 1.89 6.19 -14.32
N ALA A 71 2.90 5.38 -14.63
CA ALA A 71 3.39 5.19 -16.00
C ALA A 71 2.34 4.53 -16.91
N ILE A 72 1.62 3.52 -16.41
CA ILE A 72 0.52 2.87 -17.15
C ILE A 72 -0.59 3.89 -17.43
N VAL A 73 -1.01 4.65 -16.42
CA VAL A 73 -2.04 5.69 -16.60
C VAL A 73 -1.59 6.76 -17.59
N LEU A 74 -0.34 7.23 -17.50
CA LEU A 74 0.21 8.21 -18.43
C LEU A 74 0.25 7.67 -19.86
N TYR A 75 0.71 6.43 -20.04
CA TYR A 75 0.72 5.79 -21.35
C TYR A 75 -0.70 5.70 -21.94
N LEU A 76 -1.68 5.28 -21.15
CA LEU A 76 -3.07 5.21 -21.60
C LEU A 76 -3.64 6.59 -21.96
N LEU A 77 -3.28 7.64 -21.21
CA LEU A 77 -3.73 9.01 -21.51
C LEU A 77 -3.09 9.59 -22.77
N VAL A 78 -1.85 9.22 -23.10
CA VAL A 78 -1.13 9.71 -24.28
C VAL A 78 -1.55 8.99 -25.56
N ASN A 79 -1.96 7.73 -25.47
CA ASN A 79 -2.37 6.91 -26.61
C ASN A 79 -3.90 6.89 -26.83
N LEU A 80 -4.64 7.73 -26.11
CA LEU A 80 -6.08 7.94 -26.27
C LEU A 80 -6.33 9.21 -27.09
#